data_AF-A0A7L9S9L7-F1
#
_entry.id   AF-A0A7L9S9L7-F1
#
_cell.length_a   1.000
_cell.length_b   1.000
_cell.length_c   1.000
_cell.angle_alpha   90.00
_cell.angle_beta   90.00
_cell.angle_gamma   90.00
#
_symmetry.space_group_name_H-M   'P 1'
#
loop_
_entity.id
_entity.type
_entity.pdbx_description
1 polymer ?
#
loop_
_entity_poly.entity_id
_entity_poly.type
_entity_poly.pdbx_seq_one_letter_code
_entity_poly.pdbx_strand_id
1 'polypeptide(L)'
;MDSIYWLTTLIIALIIVALLKYLAFKKTVKYVCILLLSVLSPYVIDIYYCNVLSLGCQADALDGIGFILRTFFVCLFVFVIDLVVSKMTNRQVSN
;
A
#
# COMPACT_ATOMS: atom_id res chain seq x y z
N MET A 1 -8.63 -9.96 -16.29
CA MET A 1 -8.47 -9.20 -15.02
C MET A 1 -7.03 -9.31 -14.58
N ASP A 2 -6.21 -8.41 -15.11
CA ASP A 2 -4.93 -8.78 -15.69
C ASP A 2 -3.77 -8.25 -14.85
N SER A 3 -2.63 -8.93 -14.91
CA SER A 3 -1.37 -8.77 -14.15
C SER A 3 -1.00 -7.35 -13.65
N ILE A 4 -1.42 -6.31 -14.36
CA ILE A 4 -1.29 -4.88 -14.03
C ILE A 4 -1.87 -4.53 -12.65
N TYR A 5 -2.97 -5.15 -12.22
CA TYR A 5 -3.59 -4.87 -10.91
C TYR A 5 -2.71 -5.33 -9.73
N TRP A 6 -2.07 -6.49 -9.86
CA TRP A 6 -1.15 -7.01 -8.84
C TRP A 6 0.15 -6.20 -8.82
N LEU A 7 0.68 -5.86 -9.99
CA LEU A 7 1.87 -5.02 -10.15
C LEU A 7 1.70 -3.65 -9.49
N THR A 8 0.59 -2.96 -9.77
CA THR A 8 0.31 -1.66 -9.16
C THR A 8 0.16 -1.73 -7.64
N THR A 9 -0.48 -2.78 -7.13
CA THR A 9 -0.63 -3.02 -5.68
C THR A 9 0.73 -3.24 -5.01
N LEU A 10 1.61 -4.03 -5.63
CA LEU A 10 2.97 -4.29 -5.14
C LEU A 10 3.85 -3.04 -5.16
N ILE A 11 3.80 -2.26 -6.25
CA ILE A 11 4.57 -1.01 -6.38
C ILE A 11 4.16 -0.04 -5.27
N ILE A 12 2.86 0.12 -5.02
CA ILE A 12 2.36 1.01 -3.96
C ILE A 12 2.80 0.53 -2.58
N ALA A 13 2.71 -0.77 -2.30
CA ALA A 13 3.19 -1.33 -1.04
C ALA A 13 4.68 -1.04 -0.83
N LEU A 14 5.50 -1.19 -1.87
CA LEU A 14 6.94 -0.88 -1.82
C LEU A 14 7.20 0.61 -1.58
N ILE A 15 6.47 1.50 -2.25
CA ILE A 15 6.56 2.95 -2.05
C ILE A 15 6.23 3.31 -0.60
N ILE A 16 5.14 2.75 -0.04
CA ILE A 16 4.74 2.99 1.36
C ILE A 16 5.86 2.56 2.31
N VAL A 17 6.42 1.35 2.13
CA VAL A 17 7.52 0.86 2.98
C VAL A 17 8.77 1.74 2.85
N ALA A 18 9.12 2.17 1.64
CA ALA A 18 10.25 3.07 1.40
C ALA A 18 10.05 4.42 2.10
N LEU A 19 8.85 5.01 2.01
CA LEU A 19 8.49 6.25 2.70
C LEU A 19 8.57 6.12 4.22
N LEU A 20 8.07 5.01 4.77
CA LEU A 20 8.13 4.75 6.21
C LEU A 20 9.56 4.59 6.72
N LYS A 21 10.44 3.98 5.91
CA LYS A 21 11.88 3.92 6.21
C LYS A 21 12.53 5.29 6.16
N TYR A 22 12.22 6.09 5.13
CA TYR A 22 12.78 7.43 4.96
C TYR A 22 12.40 8.37 6.11
N LEU A 23 11.15 8.30 6.59
CA LEU A 23 10.67 9.19 7.67
C LEU A 23 11.08 8.75 9.09
N ALA A 24 11.72 7.58 9.25
CA ALA A 24 12.24 7.08 10.53
C ALA A 24 11.29 7.26 11.74
N PHE A 25 10.00 6.98 11.56
CA PHE A 25 8.99 7.18 12.60
C PHE A 25 9.19 6.26 13.82
N LYS A 26 8.77 6.74 15.01
CA LYS A 26 8.60 5.89 16.20
C LYS A 26 7.65 4.73 15.88
N LYS A 27 7.93 3.52 16.41
CA LYS A 27 7.19 2.27 16.12
C LYS A 27 5.67 2.45 16.13
N THR A 28 5.11 3.12 17.13
CA THR A 28 3.65 3.33 17.25
C THR A 28 3.09 4.18 16.11
N VAL A 29 3.76 5.28 15.75
CA VAL A 29 3.33 6.19 14.67
C VAL A 29 3.43 5.48 13.32
N LYS A 30 4.44 4.62 13.14
CA LYS A 30 4.63 3.83 11.93
C LYS A 30 3.41 2.95 11.61
N TYR A 31 2.84 2.25 12.61
CA TYR A 31 1.67 1.40 12.38
C TYR A 31 0.41 2.21 12.03
N VAL A 32 0.20 3.36 12.66
CA VAL A 32 -0.92 4.26 12.33
C VAL A 32 -0.76 4.80 10.90
N CYS A 33 0.46 5.19 10.51
CA CYS A 33 0.75 5.61 9.14
C CYS A 33 0.51 4.49 8.13
N ILE A 34 0.90 3.24 8.42
CA ILE A 34 0.64 2.09 7.54
C ILE A 34 -0.86 1.95 7.27
N LEU A 35 -1.68 2.00 8.32
CA LEU A 35 -3.13 1.88 8.18
C LEU A 35 -3.71 3.04 7.36
N LEU A 36 -3.35 4.28 7.69
CA LEU A 36 -3.83 5.46 6.97
C LEU A 36 -3.41 5.44 5.49
N LEU A 37 -2.14 5.18 5.19
CA LEU A 37 -1.63 5.12 3.82
C LEU A 37 -2.26 3.97 3.03
N SER A 38 -2.51 2.82 3.67
CA SER A 38 -3.16 1.69 3.00
C SER A 38 -4.60 2.02 2.62
N VAL A 39 -5.36 2.69 3.51
CA VAL A 39 -6.74 3.11 3.26
C VAL A 39 -6.82 4.25 2.25
N LEU A 40 -5.88 5.20 2.26
CA LEU A 40 -5.83 6.29 1.29
C LEU A 40 -5.37 5.82 -0.10
N SER A 41 -4.56 4.76 -0.18
CA SER A 41 -3.97 4.30 -1.43
C SER A 41 -4.96 4.06 -2.58
N PRO A 42 -6.12 3.43 -2.38
CA PRO A 42 -7.00 3.13 -3.49
C PRO A 42 -7.83 4.36 -3.89
N TYR A 43 -8.04 5.34 -2.99
CA TYR A 43 -8.68 6.62 -3.32
C TYR A 43 -7.80 7.44 -4.26
N VAL A 44 -6.48 7.47 -4.01
CA VAL A 44 -5.53 8.21 -4.85
C VAL A 44 -5.50 7.62 -6.26
N ILE A 45 -5.57 6.30 -6.38
CA ILE A 45 -5.59 5.61 -7.68
C ILE A 45 -6.89 5.92 -8.40
N ASP A 46 -8.01 5.80 -7.73
CA ASP A 46 -9.34 6.07 -8.30
C ASP A 46 -9.42 7.50 -8.85
N ILE A 47 -8.99 8.48 -8.05
CA ILE A 47 -8.89 9.89 -8.47
C ILE A 47 -7.92 10.04 -9.66
N TYR A 48 -6.77 9.37 -9.66
CA TYR A 48 -5.82 9.47 -10.76
C TYR A 48 -6.39 8.90 -12.06
N TYR A 49 -6.98 7.70 -12.03
CA TYR A 49 -7.56 7.08 -13.21
C TYR A 49 -8.78 7.84 -13.73
N CYS A 50 -9.63 8.36 -12.84
CA CYS A 50 -10.85 9.06 -13.23
C CYS A 50 -10.60 10.52 -13.66
N ASN A 51 -9.66 11.22 -13.01
CA ASN A 51 -9.43 12.64 -13.29
C ASN A 51 -8.28 12.88 -14.29
N VAL A 52 -7.24 12.03 -14.30
CA VAL A 52 -6.07 12.21 -15.18
C VAL A 52 -6.23 11.40 -16.47
N LEU A 53 -6.76 10.17 -16.37
CA LEU A 53 -6.89 9.28 -17.52
C LEU A 53 -8.28 9.31 -18.17
N SER A 54 -9.26 9.95 -17.52
CA SER A 54 -10.64 10.10 -18.00
C SER A 54 -11.30 8.79 -18.47
N LEU A 55 -10.90 7.66 -17.88
CA LEU A 55 -11.65 6.43 -18.02
C LEU A 55 -12.91 6.57 -17.16
N GLY A 56 -14.08 6.52 -17.79
CA GLY A 56 -15.37 6.81 -17.16
C GLY A 56 -15.53 6.14 -15.80
N CYS A 57 -15.52 6.96 -14.75
CA CYS A 57 -15.75 6.54 -13.37
C CYS A 57 -17.25 6.26 -13.21
N GLN A 58 -17.65 5.00 -13.20
CA GLN A 58 -18.99 4.61 -12.76
C GLN A 58 -18.84 3.91 -11.42
N ALA A 59 -19.39 4.51 -10.36
CA ALA A 59 -19.31 3.98 -9.02
C ALA A 59 -20.21 2.73 -8.90
N ASP A 60 -19.64 1.57 -9.23
CA ASP A 60 -20.31 0.28 -9.08
C ASP A 60 -20.07 -0.30 -7.68
N ALA A 61 -21.08 -0.94 -7.09
CA ALA A 61 -20.97 -1.58 -5.78
C ALA A 61 -19.91 -2.69 -5.75
N LEU A 62 -19.62 -3.30 -6.90
CA LEU A 62 -18.56 -4.29 -7.07
C LEU A 62 -17.15 -3.66 -6.92
N ASP A 63 -17.00 -2.40 -7.28
CA ASP A 63 -15.76 -1.64 -7.12
C ASP A 63 -15.49 -1.32 -5.64
N GLY A 64 -16.54 -1.05 -4.87
CA GLY A 64 -16.44 -0.86 -3.41
C GLY A 64 -15.89 -2.09 -2.68
N ILE A 65 -16.27 -3.30 -3.10
CA ILE A 65 -15.71 -4.55 -2.55
C ILE A 65 -14.26 -4.72 -2.99
N GLY A 66 -13.96 -4.41 -4.26
CA GLY A 66 -12.60 -4.36 -4.79
C GLY A 66 -11.70 -3.43 -3.98
N PHE A 67 -12.22 -2.28 -3.57
CA PHE A 67 -11.54 -1.28 -2.75
C PHE A 67 -11.13 -1.81 -1.37
N ILE A 68 -12.07 -2.48 -0.69
CA ILE A 68 -11.84 -3.06 0.64
C ILE A 68 -10.82 -4.20 0.55
N LEU A 69 -10.98 -5.11 -0.41
CA LEU A 69 -10.03 -6.19 -0.64
C LEU A 69 -8.64 -5.65 -0.96
N ARG A 70 -8.54 -4.64 -1.82
CA ARG A 70 -7.27 -4.03 -2.19
C ARG A 70 -6.58 -3.36 -1.00
N THR A 71 -7.34 -2.64 -0.18
CA THR A 71 -6.83 -2.06 1.07
C THR A 71 -6.28 -3.14 2.00
N PHE A 72 -7.01 -4.25 2.15
CA PHE A 72 -6.60 -5.38 2.97
C PHE A 72 -5.30 -6.02 2.45
N PHE A 73 -5.20 -6.28 1.14
CA PHE A 73 -3.99 -6.82 0.53
C PHE A 73 -2.80 -5.87 0.67
N VAL A 74 -2.95 -4.58 0.37
CA VAL A 74 -1.88 -3.57 0.53
C VAL A 74 -1.37 -3.57 1.97
N CYS A 75 -2.27 -3.56 2.94
CA CYS A 75 -1.90 -3.55 4.35
C CYS A 75 -1.14 -4.83 4.74
N LEU A 76 -1.59 -6.00 4.28
CA LEU A 76 -0.90 -7.27 4.48
C LEU A 76 0.50 -7.28 3.86
N PHE A 77 0.63 -6.86 2.60
CA PHE A 77 1.92 -6.81 1.91
C PHE A 77 2.90 -5.85 2.57
N VAL A 78 2.45 -4.63 2.90
CA VAL A 78 3.27 -3.65 3.62
C VAL A 78 3.74 -4.22 4.95
N PHE A 79 2.86 -4.90 5.69
CA PHE A 79 3.22 -5.52 6.97
C PHE A 79 4.23 -6.66 6.82
N VAL A 80 4.02 -7.57 5.85
CA VAL A 80 4.94 -8.68 5.57
C VAL A 80 6.31 -8.16 5.14
N ILE A 81 6.36 -7.20 4.21
CA ILE A 81 7.61 -6.60 3.74
C ILE A 81 8.31 -5.90 4.91
N ASP A 82 7.58 -5.13 5.71
CA ASP A 82 8.16 -4.44 6.87
C ASP A 82 8.75 -5.41 7.91
N LEU A 83 8.09 -6.54 8.16
CA LEU A 83 8.62 -7.60 9.02
C LEU A 83 9.88 -8.25 8.45
N VAL A 84 9.88 -8.59 7.15
CA VAL A 84 11.05 -9.17 6.47
C VAL A 84 12.22 -8.20 6.54
N VAL A 85 11.98 -6.94 6.22
CA VAL A 85 12.99 -5.88 6.26
C VAL A 85 13.50 -5.66 7.68
N SER A 86 12.63 -5.65 8.69
CA SER A 86 13.02 -5.51 10.10
C SER A 86 13.85 -6.71 10.58
N LYS A 87 13.54 -7.93 10.14
CA LYS A 87 14.36 -9.12 10.41
C LYS A 87 15.72 -9.07 9.72
N MET A 88 15.76 -8.63 8.46
CA MET A 88 17.00 -8.47 7.69
C MET A 88 17.92 -7.42 8.32
N THR A 89 17.38 -6.28 8.75
CA THR A 89 18.15 -5.24 9.45
C THR A 89 18.70 -5.74 10.79
N ASN A 90 17.93 -6.51 11.57
CA ASN A 90 18.46 -7.08 12.83
C ASN A 90 19.57 -8.13 12.60
N ARG A 91 19.52 -8.89 11.49
CA ARG A 91 20.60 -9.83 11.15
C ARG A 91 21.93 -9.14 10.84
N GLN A 92 21.92 -7.91 10.33
CA GLN A 92 23.14 -7.16 10.00
C GLN A 92 23.84 -6.57 11.22
N VAL A 93 23.16 -6.43 12.36
CA VAL A 93 23.74 -5.88 13.61
C VAL A 93 24.35 -6.99 14.49
N SER A 94 24.04 -8.25 14.20
CA SER A 94 24.50 -9.42 14.96
C SER A 94 25.69 -10.15 14.32
N ASN A 95 26.32 -9.56 13.31
CA ASN A 95 27.47 -10.10 12.58
C ASN A 95 28.56 -9.03 12.50
#